data_AF-A0A0G0WP29-F1
#
_entry.id   AF-A0A0G0WP29-F1
#
_cell.length_a   1.000
_cell.length_b   1.000
_cell.length_c   1.000
_cell.angle_alpha   90.00
_cell.angle_beta   90.00
_cell.angle_gamma   90.00
#
_symmetry.space_group_name_H-M   'P 1'
#
loop_
_entity.id
_entity.type
_entity.pdbx_description
1 polymer ?
#
loop_
_entity_poly.entity_id
_entity_poly.type
_entity_poly.pdbx_seq_one_letter_code
_entity_poly.pdbx_strand_id
1 'polypeptide(L)'
;MKKLNNKGFTLIELIIVIGILAILLAIVLIAINPARQFKQANDTKRRSDVVALLDAIHQYAADNKGAIPGGITGIATNIATAGADICDDITTEYISALPKDPSLTGGDVIDCTIAYDTHYQVMVDTDGRVTVSAPDTSDLLPADIAVTR
;
A
#
# COMPACT_ATOMS: atom_id res chain seq x y z
N MET A 1 8.56 -33.05 57.63
CA MET A 1 8.80 -31.88 56.76
C MET A 1 9.80 -32.27 55.67
N LYS A 2 9.36 -32.35 54.42
CA LYS A 2 10.20 -32.73 53.26
C LYS A 2 10.91 -31.48 52.77
N LYS A 3 12.24 -31.39 52.92
CA LYS A 3 13.03 -30.28 52.35
C LYS A 3 12.98 -30.39 50.82
N LEU A 4 12.45 -29.37 50.16
CA LEU A 4 12.54 -29.22 48.71
C LEU A 4 13.95 -28.70 48.39
N ASN A 5 14.76 -29.51 47.70
CA ASN A 5 16.05 -29.08 47.18
C ASN A 5 15.82 -28.12 46.01
N ASN A 6 15.90 -26.81 46.27
CA ASN A 6 15.94 -25.81 45.21
C ASN A 6 17.32 -25.84 44.56
N LYS A 7 17.42 -26.50 43.41
CA LYS A 7 18.59 -26.37 42.52
C LYS A 7 18.49 -25.01 41.81
N GLY A 8 19.48 -24.15 42.05
CA GLY A 8 19.63 -22.89 41.30
C GLY A 8 20.34 -23.13 39.97
N PHE A 9 20.08 -22.26 39.00
CA PHE A 9 20.82 -22.22 37.74
C PHE A 9 22.24 -21.70 37.96
N THR A 10 23.20 -22.25 37.24
CA THR A 10 24.58 -21.74 37.19
C THR A 10 24.70 -20.60 36.18
N LEU A 11 25.66 -19.70 36.40
CA LEU A 11 25.96 -18.62 35.45
C LEU A 11 26.36 -19.15 34.07
N ILE A 12 27.07 -20.29 34.03
CA ILE A 12 27.50 -20.90 32.77
C ILE A 12 26.32 -21.44 31.96
N GLU A 13 25.31 -22.02 32.62
CA GLU A 13 24.09 -22.47 31.95
C GLU A 13 23.34 -21.30 31.32
N LEU A 14 23.25 -20.16 31.99
CA LEU A 14 22.59 -18.98 31.43
C LEU A 14 23.34 -18.42 30.21
N ILE A 15 24.68 -18.39 30.27
CA ILE A 15 25.52 -17.85 29.20
C ILE A 15 25.43 -18.72 27.92
N ILE A 16 25.41 -20.05 28.08
CA ILE A 16 25.26 -20.95 26.93
C ILE A 16 23.89 -20.77 26.28
N VAL A 17 22.83 -20.61 27.08
CA VAL A 17 21.46 -20.44 26.56
C VAL A 17 21.34 -19.15 25.76
N ILE A 18 21.83 -18.01 26.26
CA ILE A 18 21.78 -16.75 25.50
C ILE A 18 22.65 -16.81 24.24
N GLY A 19 23.76 -17.55 24.27
CA GLY A 19 24.61 -17.77 23.09
C GLY A 19 23.88 -18.56 22.00
N ILE A 20 23.20 -19.64 22.37
CA ILE A 20 22.39 -20.43 21.43
C ILE A 20 21.20 -19.61 20.92
N LEU A 21 20.53 -18.84 21.78
CA LEU A 21 19.41 -17.99 21.38
C LEU A 21 19.83 -16.93 20.35
N ALA A 22 21.00 -16.33 20.50
CA ALA A 22 21.52 -15.36 19.53
C ALA A 22 21.73 -15.98 18.14
N ILE A 23 22.30 -17.19 18.08
CA ILE A 23 22.53 -17.92 16.83
C ILE A 23 21.20 -18.29 16.17
N LEU A 24 20.25 -18.84 16.94
CA LEU A 24 18.93 -19.20 16.43
C LEU A 24 18.19 -17.98 15.88
N LEU A 25 18.25 -16.84 16.57
CA LEU A 25 17.60 -15.61 16.13
C LEU A 25 18.18 -15.10 14.81
N ALA A 26 19.50 -15.14 14.63
CA ALA A 26 20.15 -14.77 13.38
C ALA A 26 19.68 -15.64 12.20
N ILE A 27 19.59 -16.97 12.40
CA ILE A 27 19.12 -17.90 11.36
C ILE A 27 17.65 -17.63 10.99
N VAL A 28 16.80 -17.41 11.99
CA VAL A 28 15.37 -17.14 11.78
C VAL A 28 15.13 -15.87 10.96
N LEU A 29 15.89 -14.79 11.22
CA LEU A 29 15.76 -13.54 10.46
C LEU A 29 16.11 -13.71 8.98
N ILE A 30 17.16 -14.48 8.68
CA ILE A 30 17.55 -14.79 7.30
C ILE A 30 16.48 -15.64 6.62
N ALA A 31 15.91 -16.61 7.34
CA ALA A 31 14.92 -17.55 6.80
C ALA A 31 13.58 -16.88 6.44
N ILE A 32 13.10 -15.92 7.23
CA ILE A 32 11.78 -15.30 7.04
C ILE A 32 11.80 -14.20 5.96
N ASN A 33 12.97 -13.59 5.68
CA ASN A 33 13.13 -12.48 4.74
C ASN A 33 12.01 -11.41 4.89
N PRO A 34 11.99 -10.67 6.01
CA PRO A 34 10.92 -9.72 6.32
C PRO A 34 10.74 -8.66 5.23
N ALA A 35 11.83 -8.26 4.56
CA ALA A 35 11.77 -7.31 3.44
C ALA A 35 10.87 -7.81 2.30
N ARG A 36 10.90 -9.11 1.98
CA ARG A 36 10.01 -9.71 0.98
C ARG A 36 8.55 -9.68 1.44
N GLN A 37 8.30 -9.95 2.72
CA GLN A 37 6.94 -9.93 3.28
C GLN A 37 6.33 -8.53 3.26
N PHE A 38 7.11 -7.50 3.58
CA PHE A 38 6.66 -6.11 3.47
C PHE A 38 6.36 -5.72 2.02
N LYS A 39 7.20 -6.12 1.05
CA LYS A 39 6.92 -5.88 -0.38
C LYS A 39 5.60 -6.52 -0.82
N GLN A 40 5.33 -7.76 -0.41
CA GLN A 40 4.06 -8.44 -0.73
C GLN A 40 2.83 -7.79 -0.08
N ALA A 41 2.96 -7.33 1.17
CA ALA A 41 1.89 -6.61 1.85
C ALA A 41 1.57 -5.29 1.13
N ASN A 42 2.61 -4.55 0.70
CA ASN A 42 2.45 -3.32 -0.06
C ASN A 42 1.78 -3.56 -1.41
N ASP A 43 2.21 -4.57 -2.17
CA ASP A 43 1.58 -4.92 -3.45
C ASP A 43 0.12 -5.36 -3.29
N THR A 44 -0.22 -6.03 -2.18
CA THR A 44 -1.60 -6.38 -1.85
C THR A 44 -2.45 -5.14 -1.57
N LYS A 45 -1.91 -4.18 -0.81
CA LYS A 45 -2.58 -2.90 -0.58
C LYS A 45 -2.77 -2.11 -1.87
N ARG A 46 -1.73 -1.99 -2.70
CA ARG A 46 -1.82 -1.32 -4.02
C ARG A 46 -2.91 -1.89 -4.90
N ARG A 47 -3.05 -3.23 -4.96
CA ARG A 47 -4.14 -3.90 -5.69
C ARG A 47 -5.52 -3.47 -5.19
N SER A 48 -5.70 -3.38 -3.88
CA SER A 48 -6.96 -2.92 -3.30
C SER A 48 -7.20 -1.43 -3.59
N ASP A 49 -6.16 -0.61 -3.49
CA ASP A 49 -6.22 0.83 -3.67
C ASP A 49 -6.57 1.22 -5.11
N VAL A 50 -5.95 0.60 -6.12
CA VAL A 50 -6.27 0.88 -7.54
C VAL A 50 -7.69 0.45 -7.91
N VAL A 51 -8.21 -0.64 -7.31
CA VAL A 51 -9.59 -1.07 -7.51
C VAL A 51 -10.55 -0.08 -6.86
N ALA A 52 -10.29 0.34 -5.63
CA ALA A 52 -11.12 1.32 -4.93
C ALA A 52 -11.18 2.67 -5.67
N LEU A 53 -10.04 3.14 -6.19
CA LEU A 53 -9.96 4.35 -7.02
C LEU A 53 -10.77 4.21 -8.31
N LEU A 54 -10.61 3.10 -9.04
CA LEU A 54 -11.32 2.87 -10.28
C LEU A 54 -12.84 2.77 -10.05
N ASP A 55 -13.26 2.06 -9.01
CA ASP A 55 -14.67 1.93 -8.65
C ASP A 55 -15.27 3.28 -8.24
N ALA A 56 -14.52 4.14 -7.53
CA ALA A 56 -14.96 5.49 -7.18
C ALA A 56 -15.11 6.39 -8.43
N ILE A 57 -14.15 6.35 -9.35
CA ILE A 57 -14.21 7.08 -10.64
C ILE A 57 -15.42 6.61 -11.47
N HIS A 58 -15.68 5.30 -11.49
CA HIS A 58 -16.81 4.72 -12.21
C HIS A 58 -18.16 5.11 -11.59
N GLN A 59 -18.26 5.17 -10.26
CA GLN A 59 -19.46 5.65 -9.58
C GLN A 59 -19.70 7.14 -9.87
N TYR A 60 -18.66 7.97 -9.79
CA TYR A 60 -18.76 9.38 -10.21
C TYR A 60 -19.27 9.50 -11.64
N ALA A 61 -18.72 8.71 -12.57
CA ALA A 61 -19.16 8.75 -13.97
C ALA A 61 -20.61 8.30 -14.14
N ALA A 62 -21.07 7.30 -13.38
CA ALA A 62 -22.47 6.86 -13.40
C ALA A 62 -23.43 7.99 -13.00
N ASP A 63 -23.09 8.77 -11.97
CA ASP A 63 -23.92 9.85 -11.46
C ASP A 63 -23.80 11.15 -12.28
N ASN A 64 -22.66 11.35 -12.95
CA ASN A 64 -22.37 12.54 -13.76
C ASN A 64 -22.55 12.32 -15.27
N LYS A 65 -23.50 11.46 -15.68
CA LYS A 65 -23.89 11.22 -17.10
C LYS A 65 -22.72 10.76 -18.00
N GLY A 66 -21.81 9.98 -17.43
CA GLY A 66 -20.61 9.49 -18.11
C GLY A 66 -19.43 10.46 -18.12
N ALA A 67 -19.54 11.63 -17.47
CA ALA A 67 -18.39 12.51 -17.27
C ALA A 67 -17.44 11.91 -16.23
N ILE A 68 -16.15 11.84 -16.56
CA ILE A 68 -15.11 11.40 -15.62
C ILE A 68 -14.58 12.59 -14.80
N PRO A 69 -14.01 12.35 -13.60
CA PRO A 69 -13.36 13.38 -12.79
C PRO A 69 -12.33 14.21 -13.57
N GLY A 70 -12.18 15.47 -13.18
CA GLY A 70 -11.28 16.43 -13.82
C GLY A 70 -9.81 15.99 -13.78
N GLY A 71 -9.03 16.38 -14.80
CA GLY A 71 -7.59 16.10 -14.83
C GLY A 71 -7.19 14.69 -15.30
N ILE A 72 -8.14 13.77 -15.49
CA ILE A 72 -7.88 12.50 -16.16
C ILE A 72 -7.73 12.75 -17.67
N THR A 73 -6.63 12.29 -18.25
CA THR A 73 -6.31 12.50 -19.68
C THR A 73 -5.90 11.19 -20.36
N GLY A 74 -5.64 11.24 -21.67
CA GLY A 74 -5.12 10.10 -22.44
C GLY A 74 -3.68 9.68 -22.14
N ILE A 75 -3.04 10.34 -21.17
CA ILE A 75 -1.67 10.06 -20.72
C ILE A 75 -1.75 9.68 -19.25
N ALA A 76 -0.99 8.65 -18.86
CA ALA A 76 -0.85 8.25 -17.46
C ALA A 76 -0.27 9.41 -16.65
N THR A 77 -1.09 9.93 -15.73
CA THR A 77 -0.75 11.08 -14.89
C THR A 77 -0.95 10.71 -13.43
N ASN A 78 -0.05 11.15 -12.55
CA ASN A 78 -0.19 10.93 -11.12
C ASN A 78 -1.46 11.60 -10.58
N ILE A 79 -2.19 10.89 -9.72
CA ILE A 79 -3.30 11.44 -8.93
C ILE A 79 -2.67 12.27 -7.81
N ALA A 80 -2.62 13.57 -8.03
CA ALA A 80 -1.90 14.54 -7.23
C ALA A 80 -2.42 15.95 -7.51
N THR A 81 -2.21 16.89 -6.59
CA THR A 81 -2.57 18.30 -6.78
C THR A 81 -1.90 18.94 -8.02
N ALA A 82 -0.70 18.48 -8.38
CA ALA A 82 0.02 18.94 -9.56
C ALA A 82 -0.19 18.05 -10.80
N GLY A 83 -1.14 17.11 -10.75
CA GLY A 83 -1.43 16.12 -11.78
C GLY A 83 -2.93 16.01 -12.06
N ALA A 84 -3.45 14.77 -12.02
CA ALA A 84 -4.88 14.52 -12.09
C ALA A 84 -5.51 14.80 -10.71
N ASP A 85 -5.94 16.05 -10.50
CA ASP A 85 -6.57 16.47 -9.27
C ASP A 85 -8.05 16.06 -9.23
N ILE A 86 -8.31 14.86 -8.73
CA ILE A 86 -9.65 14.25 -8.64
C ILE A 86 -10.21 14.26 -7.21
N CYS A 87 -9.48 14.80 -6.24
CA CYS A 87 -9.79 14.64 -4.81
C CYS A 87 -11.18 15.19 -4.48
N ASP A 88 -11.47 16.42 -4.86
CA ASP A 88 -12.78 17.03 -4.58
C ASP A 88 -13.93 16.38 -5.37
N ASP A 89 -13.63 15.75 -6.51
CA ASP A 89 -14.63 15.08 -7.34
C ASP A 89 -15.09 13.75 -6.74
N ILE A 90 -14.16 12.97 -6.16
CA ILE A 90 -14.48 11.60 -5.72
C ILE A 90 -14.54 11.40 -4.21
N THR A 91 -13.87 12.23 -3.42
CA THR A 91 -13.87 12.08 -1.95
C THR A 91 -15.21 12.51 -1.34
N THR A 92 -15.48 12.04 -0.13
CA THR A 92 -16.74 12.24 0.62
C THR A 92 -17.93 11.44 0.12
N GLU A 93 -18.16 11.37 -1.19
CA GLU A 93 -19.33 10.70 -1.78
C GLU A 93 -19.03 9.27 -2.27
N TYR A 94 -17.92 9.07 -2.99
CA TYR A 94 -17.60 7.80 -3.64
C TYR A 94 -16.45 7.04 -2.95
N ILE A 95 -15.58 7.77 -2.23
CA ILE A 95 -14.53 7.20 -1.39
C ILE A 95 -14.29 8.08 -0.15
N SER A 96 -13.97 7.47 0.99
CA SER A 96 -13.77 8.21 2.25
C SER A 96 -12.46 9.01 2.32
N ALA A 97 -11.45 8.59 1.56
CA ALA A 97 -10.13 9.22 1.46
C ALA A 97 -9.43 8.70 0.20
N LEU A 98 -8.57 9.49 -0.44
CA LEU A 98 -7.76 8.96 -1.53
C LEU A 98 -6.66 8.07 -0.95
N PRO A 99 -6.62 6.77 -1.30
CA PRO A 99 -5.52 5.94 -0.91
C PRO A 99 -4.24 6.44 -1.56
N LYS A 100 -3.13 6.22 -0.87
CA LYS A 100 -1.80 6.50 -1.40
C LYS A 100 -0.91 5.26 -1.37
N ASP A 101 0.17 5.31 -2.15
CA ASP A 101 1.13 4.22 -2.17
C ASP A 101 1.71 3.98 -0.75
N PRO A 102 1.69 2.72 -0.26
CA PRO A 102 2.17 2.38 1.09
C PRO A 102 3.68 2.60 1.31
N SER A 103 4.46 2.86 0.26
CA SER A 103 5.86 3.27 0.38
C SER A 103 6.02 4.74 0.79
N LEU A 104 4.97 5.55 0.69
CA LEU A 104 4.98 6.96 1.08
C LEU A 104 4.70 7.14 2.58
N THR A 105 5.37 8.10 3.20
CA THR A 105 5.12 8.47 4.59
C THR A 105 3.83 9.27 4.75
N GLY A 106 3.07 9.04 5.82
CA GLY A 106 1.78 9.71 6.15
C GLY A 106 0.56 8.78 6.00
N GLY A 107 -0.66 9.30 6.14
CA GLY A 107 -1.91 8.56 5.85
C GLY A 107 -2.47 8.83 4.46
N ASP A 108 -3.63 8.24 4.17
CA ASP A 108 -4.45 8.51 2.99
C ASP A 108 -4.87 10.00 2.96
N VAL A 109 -5.19 10.53 1.77
CA VAL A 109 -5.55 11.94 1.59
C VAL A 109 -7.02 12.14 1.99
N ILE A 110 -7.23 12.90 3.08
CA ILE A 110 -8.56 13.22 3.62
C ILE A 110 -8.92 14.68 3.36
N ASP A 111 -7.91 15.53 3.18
CA ASP A 111 -8.06 16.97 2.99
C ASP A 111 -7.48 17.35 1.62
N CYS A 112 -8.38 17.63 0.67
CA CYS A 112 -8.04 18.01 -0.70
C CYS A 112 -7.49 19.44 -0.80
N THR A 113 -7.55 20.24 0.27
CA THR A 113 -7.03 21.61 0.28
C THR A 113 -5.51 21.67 0.49
N ILE A 114 -4.91 20.56 0.93
CA ILE A 114 -3.47 20.41 1.14
C ILE A 114 -2.88 19.71 -0.07
N ALA A 115 -1.69 20.16 -0.50
CA ALA A 115 -0.98 19.52 -1.59
C ALA A 115 -0.72 18.03 -1.28
N TYR A 116 -1.09 17.16 -2.21
CA TYR A 116 -0.98 15.71 -2.09
C TYR A 116 -0.39 15.08 -3.36
N ASP A 117 0.24 13.92 -3.18
CA ASP A 117 0.65 13.01 -4.25
C ASP A 117 0.44 11.58 -3.77
N THR A 118 -0.39 10.83 -4.49
CA THR A 118 -0.73 9.45 -4.12
C THR A 118 0.26 8.42 -4.68
N HIS A 119 1.08 8.81 -5.67
CA HIS A 119 1.88 7.92 -6.52
C HIS A 119 1.07 6.86 -7.29
N TYR A 120 -0.26 6.94 -7.30
CA TYR A 120 -1.09 6.21 -8.24
C TYR A 120 -1.30 7.03 -9.50
N GLN A 121 -1.40 6.35 -10.64
CA GLN A 121 -1.60 6.99 -11.93
C GLN A 121 -2.97 6.65 -12.51
N VAL A 122 -3.51 7.58 -13.29
CA VAL A 122 -4.78 7.42 -13.98
C VAL A 122 -4.67 7.89 -15.42
N MET A 123 -5.37 7.21 -16.32
CA MET A 123 -5.54 7.60 -17.71
C MET A 123 -6.89 7.14 -18.24
N VAL A 124 -7.36 7.77 -19.32
CA VAL A 124 -8.53 7.35 -20.08
C VAL A 124 -8.12 7.04 -21.52
N ASP A 125 -8.53 5.90 -22.06
CA ASP A 125 -8.24 5.56 -23.46
C ASP A 125 -9.18 6.29 -24.44
N THR A 126 -8.96 6.10 -25.74
CA THR A 126 -9.81 6.68 -26.79
C THR A 126 -11.23 6.12 -26.81
N ASP A 127 -11.46 4.97 -26.20
CA ASP A 127 -12.75 4.31 -26.07
C ASP A 127 -13.49 4.74 -24.79
N GLY A 128 -12.89 5.63 -23.98
CA GLY A 128 -13.45 6.15 -22.74
C GLY A 128 -13.24 5.24 -21.53
N ARG A 129 -12.41 4.19 -21.63
CA ARG A 129 -12.11 3.29 -20.51
C ARG A 129 -11.08 3.93 -19.60
N VAL A 130 -11.34 3.89 -18.30
CA VAL A 130 -10.41 4.43 -17.31
C VAL A 130 -9.48 3.32 -16.85
N THR A 131 -8.19 3.61 -16.82
CA THR A 131 -7.17 2.74 -16.23
C THR A 131 -6.55 3.45 -15.04
N VAL A 132 -6.52 2.76 -13.89
CA VAL A 132 -5.76 3.17 -12.71
C VAL A 132 -4.61 2.22 -12.52
N SER A 133 -3.40 2.73 -12.31
CA SER A 133 -2.19 1.94 -12.13
C SER A 133 -1.37 2.37 -10.91
N ALA A 134 -0.66 1.42 -10.32
CA ALA A 134 0.41 1.65 -9.38
C ALA A 134 1.74 1.42 -10.12
N PRO A 135 2.50 2.47 -10.50
CA PRO A 135 3.78 2.34 -11.20
C PRO A 135 4.91 1.84 -10.29
N ASP A 136 4.86 2.16 -8.99
CA ASP A 136 5.94 1.84 -8.04
C ASP A 136 5.84 0.42 -7.45
N THR A 137 5.55 -0.56 -8.31
CA THR A 137 5.45 -1.97 -7.89
C THR A 137 6.80 -2.52 -7.43
N SER A 138 6.77 -3.51 -6.55
CA SER A 138 8.01 -4.14 -6.08
C SER A 138 8.64 -5.00 -7.18
N ASP A 139 9.98 -5.16 -7.18
CA ASP A 139 10.75 -5.99 -8.15
C ASP A 139 10.28 -7.46 -8.26
N LEU A 140 9.35 -7.88 -7.40
CA LEU A 140 8.72 -9.20 -7.40
C LEU A 140 7.59 -9.33 -8.43
N LEU A 141 7.09 -8.21 -8.95
CA LEU A 141 6.14 -8.11 -10.05
C LEU A 141 6.73 -7.18 -11.11
N PRO A 142 7.22 -7.69 -12.25
CA PRO A 142 7.89 -6.87 -13.27
C PRO A 142 6.92 -6.02 -14.12
N ALA A 143 5.66 -5.89 -13.70
CA ALA A 143 4.62 -5.15 -14.42
C ALA A 143 3.76 -4.36 -13.42
N ASP A 144 3.41 -3.13 -13.80
CA ASP A 144 2.55 -2.23 -13.04
C ASP A 144 1.24 -2.93 -12.65
N ILE A 145 0.78 -2.69 -11.42
CA ILE A 145 -0.51 -3.17 -10.97
C ILE A 145 -1.55 -2.20 -11.53
N ALA A 146 -2.22 -2.59 -12.61
CA ALA A 146 -3.23 -1.77 -13.26
C ALA A 146 -4.58 -2.48 -13.37
N VAL A 147 -5.66 -1.70 -13.32
CA VAL A 147 -7.02 -2.16 -13.57
C VAL A 147 -7.67 -1.18 -14.56
N THR A 148 -8.32 -1.73 -15.58
CA THR A 148 -9.00 -0.96 -16.64
C THR A 148 -10.46 -1.36 -16.70
N ARG A 149 -11.35 -0.39 -16.86
CA ARG A 149 -12.78 -0.67 -16.98
C ARG A 149 -13.46 0.36 -17.88
#